data_AF-A0A1A9LBD9-F1
#
_entry.id   AF-A0A1A9LBD9-F1
#
_cell.length_a   1.000
_cell.length_b   1.000
_cell.length_c   1.000
_cell.angle_alpha   90.00
_cell.angle_beta   90.00
_cell.angle_gamma   90.00
#
_symmetry.space_group_name_H-M   'P 1'
#
loop_
_entity.id
_entity.type
_entity.pdbx_description
1 polymer ?
#
loop_
_entity_poly.entity_id
_entity_poly.type
_entity_poly.pdbx_seq_one_letter_code
_entity_poly.pdbx_strand_id
1 'polypeptide(L)'
;METKRSLTYLRAKKKVETLKGFYSHLAVFVIINTGIIVINANVFGKGPTNFEDWGNYFTLFFWGIGLVSHAIYAFFVLKVRNNFLKRWEEKKINQFLDEEI
;
A
#
# COMPACT_ATOMS: atom_id res chain seq x y z
N MET A 1 18.85 19.50 -18.47
CA MET A 1 17.46 19.68 -17.99
C MET A 1 16.59 18.44 -18.18
N GLU A 2 16.68 17.73 -19.32
CA GLU A 2 15.91 16.49 -19.59
C GLU A 2 16.17 15.34 -18.60
N THR A 3 17.42 15.13 -18.18
CA THR A 3 17.80 14.03 -17.26
C THR A 3 17.17 14.18 -15.87
N LYS A 4 16.97 15.41 -15.40
CA LYS A 4 16.24 15.66 -14.13
C LYS A 4 14.76 15.32 -14.28
N ARG A 5 14.13 15.67 -15.41
CA ARG A 5 12.72 15.36 -15.70
C ARG A 5 12.47 13.84 -15.76
N SER A 6 13.37 13.08 -16.39
CA SER A 6 13.25 11.61 -16.47
C SER A 6 13.39 10.94 -15.10
N LEU A 7 14.33 11.39 -14.25
CA LEU A 7 14.49 10.88 -12.88
C LEU A 7 13.27 11.17 -11.99
N THR A 8 12.72 12.39 -12.05
CA THR A 8 11.50 12.74 -11.31
C THR A 8 10.32 11.89 -11.77
N TYR A 9 10.18 11.69 -13.09
CA TYR A 9 9.15 10.84 -13.66
C TYR A 9 9.28 9.38 -13.22
N LEU A 10 10.48 8.80 -13.26
CA LEU A 10 10.72 7.42 -12.80
C LEU A 10 10.39 7.22 -11.32
N ARG A 11 10.71 8.20 -10.47
CA ARG A 11 10.35 8.18 -9.03
C ARG A 11 8.84 8.24 -8.82
N ALA A 12 8.15 9.10 -9.57
CA ALA A 12 6.70 9.21 -9.53
C ALA A 12 6.03 7.93 -10.02
N LYS A 13 6.47 7.38 -11.16
CA LYS A 13 5.97 6.11 -11.72
C LYS A 13 6.12 4.96 -10.72
N LYS A 14 7.30 4.81 -10.11
CA LYS A 14 7.55 3.74 -9.12
C LYS A 14 6.66 3.90 -7.88
N LYS A 15 6.39 5.13 -7.42
CA LYS A 15 5.40 5.38 -6.35
C LYS A 15 4.01 4.91 -6.78
N VAL A 16 3.55 5.31 -7.97
CA VAL A 16 2.21 4.93 -8.49
C VAL A 16 2.06 3.41 -8.62
N GLU A 17 3.05 2.71 -9.19
CA GLU A 17 3.03 1.25 -9.28
C GLU A 17 2.92 0.57 -7.90
N THR A 18 3.67 1.08 -6.91
CA THR A 18 3.63 0.54 -5.54
C THR A 18 2.24 0.75 -4.91
N LEU A 19 1.64 1.93 -5.08
CA LEU A 19 0.29 2.22 -4.60
C LEU A 19 -0.76 1.36 -5.32
N LYS A 20 -0.63 1.20 -6.64
CA LYS A 20 -1.60 0.47 -7.46
C LYS A 20 -1.69 -1.00 -7.02
N GLY A 21 -0.55 -1.63 -6.72
CA GLY A 21 -0.51 -2.99 -6.15
C GLY A 21 -1.22 -3.08 -4.78
N PHE A 22 -0.96 -2.12 -3.90
CA PHE A 22 -1.62 -2.04 -2.58
C PHE A 22 -3.14 -1.85 -2.69
N TYR A 23 -3.60 -0.87 -3.48
CA TYR A 23 -5.03 -0.60 -3.65
C TYR A 23 -5.79 -1.77 -4.30
N SER A 24 -5.15 -2.51 -5.22
CA SER A 24 -5.76 -3.71 -5.79
C SER A 24 -6.02 -4.77 -4.71
N HIS A 25 -5.06 -5.01 -3.82
CA HIS A 25 -5.24 -5.98 -2.72
C HIS A 25 -6.27 -5.50 -1.70
N LEU A 26 -6.26 -4.19 -1.38
CA LEU A 26 -7.26 -3.58 -0.50
C LEU A 26 -8.67 -3.67 -1.08
N ALA A 27 -8.85 -3.40 -2.38
CA ALA A 27 -10.15 -3.48 -3.03
C ALA A 27 -10.71 -4.90 -2.99
N VAL A 28 -9.90 -5.91 -3.32
CA VAL A 28 -10.30 -7.32 -3.24
C VAL A 28 -10.66 -7.70 -1.80
N PHE A 29 -9.86 -7.26 -0.82
CA PHE A 29 -10.14 -7.50 0.59
C PHE A 29 -11.49 -6.92 1.02
N VAL A 30 -11.80 -5.67 0.65
CA VAL A 30 -13.08 -5.02 0.99
C VAL A 30 -14.25 -5.74 0.33
N ILE A 31 -14.13 -6.12 -0.95
CA ILE A 31 -15.19 -6.80 -1.70
C ILE A 31 -15.50 -8.17 -1.10
N ILE A 32 -14.48 -9.00 -0.88
CA ILE A 32 -14.68 -10.35 -0.31
C ILE A 32 -15.25 -10.27 1.10
N ASN A 33 -14.74 -9.36 1.93
CA ASN A 33 -15.25 -9.19 3.29
C ASN A 33 -16.70 -8.72 3.32
N THR A 34 -17.05 -7.76 2.46
CA THR A 34 -18.43 -7.30 2.34
C THR A 34 -19.33 -8.46 1.89
N GLY A 35 -18.87 -9.30 0.95
CA GLY A 35 -19.58 -10.50 0.52
C GLY A 35 -19.82 -11.50 1.67
N ILE A 36 -18.79 -11.81 2.46
CA ILE A 36 -18.89 -12.70 3.63
C ILE A 36 -19.89 -12.14 4.65
N ILE A 37 -19.83 -10.83 4.95
CA ILE A 37 -20.77 -10.18 5.88
C ILE A 37 -22.19 -10.25 5.34
N VAL A 38 -22.42 -9.97 4.06
CA VAL A 38 -23.75 -9.99 3.44
C VAL A 38 -24.36 -11.39 3.44
N ILE A 39 -23.54 -12.42 3.20
CA ILE A 39 -23.96 -13.83 3.25
C ILE A 39 -24.29 -14.22 4.70
N ASN A 40 -23.40 -13.95 5.66
CA ASN A 40 -23.61 -14.32 7.07
C ASN A 40 -24.75 -13.54 7.75
N ALA A 41 -24.95 -12.28 7.36
CA ALA A 41 -26.07 -11.46 7.80
C ALA A 41 -27.42 -11.89 7.21
N ASN A 42 -27.43 -12.91 6.35
CA ASN A 42 -28.62 -13.50 5.75
C ASN A 42 -29.50 -12.47 5.02
N VAL A 43 -28.86 -11.47 4.38
CA VAL A 43 -29.53 -10.34 3.72
C VAL A 43 -30.50 -10.79 2.62
N PHE A 44 -30.29 -11.98 2.06
CA PHE A 44 -31.09 -12.53 0.96
C PHE A 44 -31.93 -13.77 1.32
N GLY A 45 -32.00 -14.20 2.60
CA GLY A 45 -32.65 -15.47 2.99
C GLY A 45 -33.24 -15.53 4.40
N LYS A 46 -34.30 -16.33 4.58
CA LYS A 46 -35.14 -16.43 5.80
C LYS A 46 -34.64 -17.49 6.80
N GLY A 47 -33.37 -17.43 7.23
CA GLY A 47 -32.80 -18.37 8.22
C GLY A 47 -32.06 -17.65 9.37
N PRO A 48 -31.64 -18.36 10.44
CA PRO A 48 -30.87 -17.74 11.51
C PRO A 48 -29.51 -17.23 11.00
N THR A 49 -29.03 -16.13 11.59
CA THR A 49 -27.73 -15.54 11.26
C THR A 49 -26.60 -16.43 11.77
N ASN A 50 -25.77 -16.95 10.87
CA ASN A 50 -24.64 -17.82 11.21
C ASN A 50 -23.33 -17.01 11.23
N PHE A 51 -23.07 -16.34 12.35
CA PHE A 51 -21.79 -15.68 12.61
C PHE A 51 -20.78 -16.59 13.35
N GLU A 52 -21.18 -17.81 13.72
CA GLU A 52 -20.38 -18.74 14.54
C GLU A 52 -19.34 -19.54 13.74
N ASP A 53 -19.37 -19.48 12.40
CA ASP A 53 -18.40 -20.17 11.55
C ASP A 53 -17.01 -19.53 11.65
N TRP A 54 -16.21 -20.05 12.57
CA TRP A 54 -14.81 -19.65 12.82
C TRP A 54 -13.95 -19.66 11.54
N GLY A 55 -14.28 -20.50 10.56
CA GLY A 55 -13.60 -20.57 9.26
C GLY A 55 -13.64 -19.26 8.46
N ASN A 56 -14.71 -18.47 8.59
CA ASN A 56 -14.85 -17.18 7.89
C ASN A 56 -13.84 -16.13 8.40
N TYR A 57 -13.44 -16.22 9.67
CA TYR A 57 -12.50 -15.29 10.29
C TYR A 57 -11.03 -15.66 10.01
N PHE A 58 -10.76 -16.93 9.67
CA PHE A 58 -9.41 -17.38 9.31
C PHE A 58 -8.89 -16.70 8.05
N THR A 59 -9.70 -16.66 6.99
CA THR A 59 -9.35 -15.96 5.75
C THR A 59 -9.08 -14.49 6.03
N LEU A 60 -9.96 -13.87 6.83
CA LEU A 60 -9.87 -12.49 7.29
C LEU A 60 -8.57 -12.18 8.03
N PHE A 61 -8.19 -13.04 8.97
CA PHE A 61 -7.01 -12.87 9.80
C PHE A 61 -5.72 -12.95 8.99
N PHE A 62 -5.56 -14.00 8.19
CA PHE A 62 -4.35 -14.18 7.37
C PHE A 62 -4.24 -13.13 6.26
N TRP A 63 -5.35 -12.78 5.61
CA TRP A 63 -5.36 -11.70 4.62
C TRP A 63 -5.14 -10.32 5.25
N GLY A 64 -5.66 -10.10 6.46
CA GLY A 64 -5.44 -8.88 7.23
C GLY A 64 -3.95 -8.65 7.52
N ILE A 65 -3.22 -9.70 7.90
CA ILE A 65 -1.76 -9.64 8.12
C ILE A 65 -1.03 -9.27 6.81
N GLY A 66 -1.41 -9.89 5.68
CA GLY A 66 -0.85 -9.56 4.37
C GLY A 66 -1.10 -8.11 3.96
N LEU A 67 -2.31 -7.60 4.21
CA LEU A 67 -2.71 -6.23 3.94
C LEU A 67 -1.93 -5.22 4.81
N VAL A 68 -1.82 -5.49 6.11
CA VAL A 68 -1.05 -4.64 7.05
C VAL A 68 0.43 -4.63 6.66
N SER A 69 1.00 -5.77 6.28
CA SER A 69 2.39 -5.86 5.85
C SER A 69 2.63 -5.03 4.57
N HIS A 70 1.71 -5.10 3.61
CA HIS A 70 1.75 -4.27 2.41
C HIS A 70 1.54 -2.78 2.71
N ALA A 71 0.66 -2.44 3.65
CA ALA A 71 0.44 -1.05 4.08
C ALA A 71 1.71 -0.48 4.71
N ILE A 72 2.37 -1.23 5.59
CA ILE A 72 3.65 -0.86 6.19
C ILE A 72 4.71 -0.67 5.10
N TYR A 73 4.81 -1.59 4.14
CA TYR A 73 5.75 -1.45 3.02
C TYR A 73 5.46 -0.21 2.17
N ALA A 74 4.21 0.01 1.77
CA ALA A 74 3.81 1.17 0.98
C ALA A 74 4.09 2.49 1.71
N PHE A 75 3.76 2.56 3.00
CA PHE A 75 3.99 3.74 3.83
C PHE A 75 5.48 3.99 4.09
N PHE A 76 6.26 2.93 4.32
CA PHE A 76 7.71 3.00 4.45
C PHE A 76 8.36 3.48 3.15
N VAL A 77 7.98 2.89 2.00
CA VAL A 77 8.47 3.31 0.68
C VAL A 77 8.07 4.74 0.34
N LEU A 78 6.87 5.19 0.73
CA LEU A 78 6.41 6.56 0.55
C LEU A 78 7.16 7.56 1.44
N LYS A 79 7.35 7.25 2.73
CA LYS A 79 7.81 8.20 3.76
C LYS A 79 9.33 8.21 3.90
N VAL A 80 9.97 7.03 3.95
CA VAL A 80 11.43 6.91 4.15
C VAL A 80 12.19 7.34 2.90
N ARG A 81 11.70 6.96 1.70
CA ARG A 81 12.31 7.39 0.44
C ARG A 81 12.19 8.89 0.19
N ASN A 82 11.22 9.56 0.81
CA ASN A 82 10.99 10.99 0.60
C ASN A 82 11.84 11.89 1.51
N ASN A 83 12.16 11.45 2.74
CA ASN A 83 12.89 12.28 3.69
C ASN A 83 14.38 11.96 3.76
N PHE A 84 14.77 10.68 3.79
CA PHE A 84 16.17 10.32 3.97
C PHE A 84 16.99 10.48 2.68
N LEU A 85 16.46 9.96 1.56
CA LEU A 85 17.11 10.06 0.26
C LEU A 85 17.22 11.51 -0.23
N LYS A 86 16.21 12.33 0.04
CA LYS A 86 16.17 13.74 -0.38
C LYS A 86 17.19 14.59 0.39
N ARG A 87 17.31 14.39 1.72
CA ARG A 87 18.36 15.02 2.54
C ARG A 87 19.75 14.55 2.16
N TRP A 88 19.92 13.26 1.85
CA TRP A 88 21.20 12.73 1.39
C TRP A 88 21.60 13.29 0.02
N GLU A 89 20.66 13.38 -0.93
CA GLU A 89 20.88 14.02 -2.23
C GLU A 89 21.23 15.50 -2.08
N GLU A 90 20.48 16.26 -1.28
CA GLU A 90 20.80 17.67 -1.00
C GLU A 90 22.20 17.83 -0.41
N LYS A 91 22.58 16.95 0.54
CA LYS A 91 23.91 16.98 1.14
C LYS A 91 25.00 16.67 0.12
N LYS A 92 24.77 15.74 -0.81
CA LYS A 92 25.72 15.40 -1.87
C LYS A 92 25.84 16.50 -2.93
N ILE A 93 24.73 17.13 -3.30
CA ILE A 93 24.72 18.25 -4.26
C ILE A 93 25.52 19.44 -3.70
N ASN A 94 25.35 19.76 -2.41
CA ASN A 94 26.14 20.82 -1.78
C ASN A 94 27.64 20.50 -1.74
N GLN A 95 28.02 19.23 -1.51
CA GLN A 95 29.43 18.84 -1.58
C GLN A 95 30.05 19.07 -2.96
N PHE A 96 29.34 18.75 -4.03
CA PHE A 96 29.84 18.99 -5.39
C PHE A 96 29.92 20.49 -5.76
N LEU A 97 28.99 21.31 -5.24
CA LEU A 97 29.02 22.76 -5.46
C LEU A 97 30.15 23.45 -4.70
N ASP A 98 30.46 22.99 -3.48
CA ASP A 98 31.60 23.49 -2.69
C ASP A 98 32.96 23.01 -3.24
N GLU A 99 33.00 21.89 -3.97
CA GLU A 99 34.23 21.38 -4.61
C GLU A 99 34.52 22.01 -5.99
N GLU A 100 33.52 22.62 -6.65
CA GLU A 100 33.66 23.33 -7.93
C GLU A 100 33.92 24.85 -7.79
N ILE A 101 33.90 25.40 -6.56
CA ILE A 101 34.22 26.80 -6.22
C ILE A 101 35.57 26.87 -5.51
#